data_AF-A0A2H0CIP0-F1
#
_entry.id   AF-A0A2H0CIP0-F1
#
_cell.length_a   1.000
_cell.length_b   1.000
_cell.length_c   1.000
_cell.angle_alpha   90.00
_cell.angle_beta   90.00
_cell.angle_gamma   90.00
#
_symmetry.space_group_name_H-M   'P 1'
#
loop_
_entity.id
_entity.type
_entity.pdbx_description
1 polymer ?
#
loop_
_entity_poly.entity_id
_entity_poly.type
_entity_poly.pdbx_seq_one_letter_code
_entity_poly.pdbx_strand_id
1 'polypeptide(L)'
;MAFQETNIEKIKKLIKNPKENYGKIFPFVKSKIIPYMRDICEFFGIERYSKPYPGHKLLEKYITKKNGFFVQCGGNDGYGFDPTYYLEKFKGWRGVIVEPLPISSLCQRNRKKSVVVQSACVGFDYPESTISFIDCNFMSFVKDSIENSSELIKLGEDSQNMVCREIIVPAKTVQSIIDEQTIISKGNTIDLFVADVEGYELQILQGLDFSKNSPSFFLLEIQNSERLQMISEFLLPHKYSLLGEIGEKDYLFMKE
;
A
#
# COMPACT_ATOMS: atom_id res chain seq x y z
N MET A 1 23.13 -2.01 33.95
CA MET A 1 22.17 -0.89 33.88
C MET A 1 22.57 -0.01 32.70
N ALA A 2 22.08 -0.35 31.51
CA ALA A 2 22.26 0.45 30.31
C ALA A 2 20.86 0.95 29.92
N PHE A 3 20.76 2.27 29.78
CA PHE A 3 19.53 3.01 29.60
C PHE A 3 18.75 2.52 28.36
N GLN A 4 17.45 2.28 28.54
CA GLN A 4 16.48 2.23 27.46
C GLN A 4 16.51 3.57 26.73
N GLU A 5 17.09 3.61 25.53
CA GLU A 5 16.81 4.68 24.56
C GLU A 5 15.28 4.67 24.35
N THR A 6 14.63 5.75 24.78
CA THR A 6 13.20 5.93 24.55
C THR A 6 12.93 5.98 23.05
N ASN A 7 11.79 5.45 22.58
CA ASN A 7 11.38 5.49 21.16
C ASN A 7 11.53 6.89 20.54
N ILE A 8 11.40 7.95 21.35
CA ILE A 8 11.57 9.34 20.97
C ILE A 8 13.02 9.67 20.52
N GLU A 9 14.06 9.09 21.12
CA GLU A 9 15.45 9.32 20.69
C GLU A 9 15.79 8.60 19.38
N LYS A 10 15.22 7.41 19.16
CA LYS A 10 15.27 6.73 17.85
C LYS A 10 14.54 7.54 16.78
N ILE A 11 13.35 8.06 17.09
CA ILE A 11 12.58 8.96 16.22
C ILE A 11 13.39 10.25 15.93
N LYS A 12 14.05 10.86 16.93
CA LYS A 12 14.92 12.04 16.72
C LYS A 12 16.16 11.75 15.87
N LYS A 13 16.76 10.55 15.95
CA LYS A 13 17.83 10.10 15.03
C LYS A 13 17.31 9.92 13.60
N LEU A 14 16.09 9.39 13.43
CA LEU A 14 15.40 9.33 12.13
C LEU A 14 15.12 10.74 11.55
N ILE A 15 14.74 11.69 12.41
CA ILE A 15 14.45 13.09 12.05
C ILE A 15 15.70 13.88 11.62
N LYS A 16 16.91 13.51 12.08
CA LYS A 16 18.14 14.22 11.69
C LYS A 16 18.60 13.93 10.26
N ASN A 17 18.10 12.86 9.63
CA ASN A 17 18.40 12.54 8.24
C ASN A 17 17.21 11.85 7.54
N PRO A 18 16.11 12.57 7.25
CA PRO A 18 14.95 12.02 6.55
C PRO A 18 15.29 11.56 5.12
N LYS A 19 16.42 12.03 4.56
CA LYS A 19 16.94 11.59 3.26
C LYS A 19 17.58 10.21 3.26
N GLU A 20 18.13 9.77 4.39
CA GLU A 20 18.93 8.52 4.45
C GLU A 20 18.12 7.31 4.90
N ASN A 21 17.13 7.48 5.79
CA ASN A 21 16.36 6.35 6.35
C ASN A 21 14.98 6.17 5.71
N TYR A 22 14.26 7.25 5.34
CA TYR A 22 13.05 7.15 4.50
C TYR A 22 13.39 7.04 3.01
N GLY A 23 14.56 6.44 2.74
CA GLY A 23 15.11 6.15 1.43
C GLY A 23 14.70 7.18 0.41
N LYS A 24 15.12 8.45 0.57
CA LYS A 24 14.72 9.49 -0.37
C LYS A 24 13.20 9.48 -0.61
N ILE A 25 12.42 10.23 0.18
CA ILE A 25 11.19 10.86 -0.33
C ILE A 25 11.64 11.84 -1.44
N PHE A 26 12.11 11.31 -2.57
CA PHE A 26 12.78 12.08 -3.60
C PHE A 26 11.78 12.52 -4.64
N PRO A 27 12.12 13.61 -5.32
CA PRO A 27 11.22 14.47 -6.02
C PRO A 27 10.98 13.92 -7.42
N PHE A 28 10.26 12.80 -7.51
CA PHE A 28 9.60 12.48 -8.78
C PHE A 28 8.69 13.63 -9.22
N VAL A 29 8.24 14.45 -8.25
CA VAL A 29 7.46 15.67 -8.45
C VAL A 29 8.30 16.86 -8.98
N LYS A 30 9.64 16.92 -8.84
CA LYS A 30 10.43 18.03 -9.42
C LYS A 30 10.95 17.75 -10.82
N SER A 31 11.16 16.49 -11.19
CA SER A 31 11.61 16.19 -12.54
C SER A 31 10.42 16.13 -13.48
N LYS A 32 10.17 17.24 -14.18
CA LYS A 32 9.21 17.27 -15.29
C LYS A 32 9.54 16.23 -16.37
N ILE A 33 10.78 15.77 -16.46
CA ILE A 33 11.27 14.91 -17.55
C ILE A 33 10.98 13.42 -17.28
N ILE A 34 11.05 12.96 -16.03
CA ILE A 34 10.98 11.51 -15.77
C ILE A 34 9.63 10.89 -16.18
N PRO A 35 8.47 11.54 -15.94
CA PRO A 35 7.20 11.01 -16.46
C PRO A 35 7.22 10.80 -17.98
N TYR A 36 7.75 11.75 -18.76
CA TYR A 36 7.88 11.58 -20.21
C TYR A 36 8.87 10.46 -20.58
N MET A 37 10.02 10.39 -19.90
CA MET A 37 11.00 9.33 -20.15
C MET A 37 10.47 7.95 -19.77
N ARG A 38 9.65 7.84 -18.72
CA ARG A 38 8.94 6.62 -18.35
C ARG A 38 8.04 6.20 -19.50
N ASP A 39 7.16 7.07 -19.97
CA ASP A 39 6.20 6.72 -21.01
C ASP A 39 6.91 6.34 -22.33
N ILE A 40 7.99 7.05 -22.70
CA ILE A 40 8.83 6.70 -23.86
C ILE A 40 9.50 5.33 -23.67
N CYS A 41 10.15 5.10 -22.53
CA CYS A 41 10.80 3.82 -22.24
C CYS A 41 9.79 2.67 -22.27
N GLU A 42 8.63 2.84 -21.63
CA GLU A 42 7.56 1.85 -21.62
C GLU A 42 7.03 1.54 -23.02
N PHE A 43 6.88 2.56 -23.88
CA PHE A 43 6.50 2.38 -25.29
C PHE A 43 7.48 1.48 -26.06
N PHE A 44 8.78 1.61 -25.79
CA PHE A 44 9.83 0.76 -26.38
C PHE A 44 10.10 -0.53 -25.61
N GLY A 45 9.31 -0.85 -24.57
CA GLY A 45 9.52 -2.06 -23.75
C GLY A 45 10.75 -2.02 -22.85
N ILE A 46 11.24 -0.83 -22.51
CA ILE A 46 12.39 -0.61 -21.62
C ILE A 46 11.87 -0.40 -20.19
N GLU A 47 12.22 -1.31 -19.28
CA GLU A 47 11.70 -1.31 -17.89
C GLU A 47 12.33 -0.29 -16.93
N ARG A 48 13.29 0.53 -17.39
CA ARG A 48 14.19 1.35 -16.57
C ARG A 48 13.50 2.21 -15.51
N TYR A 49 12.32 2.74 -15.81
CA TYR A 49 11.56 3.64 -14.93
C TYR A 49 10.29 3.00 -14.38
N SER A 50 10.12 1.69 -14.55
CA SER A 50 8.87 1.00 -14.24
C SER A 50 8.98 0.07 -13.04
N LYS A 51 10.07 0.17 -12.27
CA LYS A 51 10.29 -0.50 -10.97
C LYS A 51 10.43 0.54 -9.85
N PRO A 52 9.37 1.31 -9.52
CA PRO A 52 9.42 2.40 -8.56
C PRO A 52 9.51 1.94 -7.10
N TYR A 53 9.08 0.70 -6.82
CA TYR A 53 9.13 0.09 -5.50
C TYR A 53 10.54 -0.46 -5.16
N PRO A 54 11.18 -0.06 -4.04
CA PRO A 54 12.52 -0.53 -3.67
C PRO A 54 12.64 -2.05 -3.53
N GLY A 55 11.61 -2.70 -2.97
CA GLY A 55 11.56 -4.14 -2.73
C GLY A 55 11.31 -5.00 -3.98
N HIS A 56 11.21 -4.38 -5.16
CA HIS A 56 10.75 -5.04 -6.38
C HIS A 56 11.57 -6.28 -6.76
N LYS A 57 12.90 -6.20 -6.69
CA LYS A 57 13.79 -7.33 -7.05
C LYS A 57 13.60 -8.54 -6.16
N LEU A 58 13.25 -8.33 -4.88
CA LEU A 58 13.02 -9.40 -3.93
C LEU A 58 11.62 -9.98 -4.13
N LEU A 59 10.61 -9.13 -4.37
CA LEU A 59 9.27 -9.56 -4.74
C LEU A 59 9.25 -10.45 -5.99
N GLU A 60 10.03 -10.11 -7.04
CA GLU A 60 10.16 -10.94 -8.26
C GLU A 60 10.75 -12.34 -8.01
N LYS A 61 11.46 -12.58 -6.88
CA LYS A 61 11.96 -13.92 -6.54
C LYS A 61 10.84 -14.84 -6.06
N TYR A 62 9.84 -14.30 -5.39
CA TYR A 62 8.71 -15.05 -4.85
C TYR A 62 7.56 -15.11 -5.86
N ILE A 63 7.29 -14.01 -6.55
CA ILE A 63 6.17 -13.87 -7.48
C ILE A 63 6.68 -13.83 -8.92
N THR A 64 6.77 -15.00 -9.54
CA THR A 64 7.23 -15.17 -10.93
C THR A 64 6.09 -15.24 -11.95
N LYS A 65 4.84 -15.32 -11.46
CA LYS A 65 3.64 -15.46 -12.30
C LYS A 65 3.48 -14.29 -13.26
N LYS A 66 3.05 -14.59 -14.49
CA LYS A 66 2.61 -13.60 -15.49
C LYS A 66 1.08 -13.61 -15.58
N ASN A 67 0.51 -12.51 -16.02
CA ASN A 67 -0.94 -12.35 -16.18
C ASN A 67 -1.73 -12.65 -14.88
N GLY A 68 -1.17 -12.28 -13.73
CA GLY A 68 -1.82 -12.46 -12.45
C GLY A 68 -2.85 -11.38 -12.15
N PHE A 69 -3.55 -11.56 -11.02
CA PHE A 69 -4.52 -10.60 -10.51
C PHE A 69 -4.12 -10.08 -9.14
N PHE A 70 -4.16 -8.77 -8.93
CA PHE A 70 -3.90 -8.18 -7.61
C PHE A 70 -5.08 -7.37 -7.07
N VAL A 71 -5.16 -7.29 -5.73
CA VAL A 71 -5.98 -6.31 -5.01
C VAL A 71 -5.04 -5.47 -4.16
N GLN A 72 -5.12 -4.15 -4.25
CA GLN A 72 -4.23 -3.23 -3.54
C GLN A 72 -5.07 -2.21 -2.76
N CYS A 73 -4.76 -2.03 -1.49
CA CYS A 73 -5.27 -0.97 -0.63
C CYS A 73 -4.11 -0.02 -0.32
N GLY A 74 -4.29 1.27 -0.62
CA GLY A 74 -3.18 2.25 -0.64
C GLY A 74 -2.58 2.36 -2.04
N GLY A 75 -3.25 3.12 -2.91
CA GLY A 75 -2.86 3.26 -4.31
C GLY A 75 -2.07 4.52 -4.60
N ASN A 76 -2.23 5.55 -3.78
CA ASN A 76 -1.77 6.92 -3.97
C ASN A 76 -1.84 7.40 -5.44
N ASP A 77 -0.71 7.73 -6.07
CA ASP A 77 -0.65 8.16 -7.47
C ASP A 77 -0.62 7.00 -8.48
N GLY A 78 -0.63 5.75 -8.02
CA GLY A 78 -0.51 4.54 -8.82
C GLY A 78 0.84 4.39 -9.51
N TYR A 79 1.92 4.92 -8.93
CA TYR A 79 3.26 4.77 -9.45
C TYR A 79 4.33 4.84 -8.37
N GLY A 80 4.44 5.94 -7.63
CA GLY A 80 5.51 6.14 -6.65
C GLY A 80 5.47 5.05 -5.58
N PHE A 81 6.61 4.38 -5.36
CA PHE A 81 6.76 3.28 -4.41
C PHE A 81 5.79 2.09 -4.61
N ASP A 82 5.03 2.03 -5.71
CA ASP A 82 3.96 1.06 -5.89
C ASP A 82 4.52 -0.33 -6.27
N PRO A 83 4.29 -1.38 -5.45
CA PRO A 83 4.83 -2.73 -5.69
C PRO A 83 4.16 -3.44 -6.86
N THR A 84 2.93 -3.04 -7.22
CA THR A 84 2.15 -3.65 -8.31
C THR A 84 2.36 -2.94 -9.64
N TYR A 85 3.03 -1.77 -9.66
CA TYR A 85 3.16 -0.96 -10.87
C TYR A 85 3.75 -1.76 -12.04
N TYR A 86 4.93 -2.33 -11.80
CA TYR A 86 5.66 -3.13 -12.77
C TYR A 86 4.88 -4.39 -13.20
N LEU A 87 4.17 -5.03 -12.27
CA LEU A 87 3.41 -6.24 -12.57
C LEU A 87 2.36 -5.97 -13.67
N GLU A 88 1.63 -4.86 -13.56
CA GLU A 88 0.66 -4.44 -14.58
C GLU A 88 1.33 -4.05 -15.91
N LYS A 89 2.42 -3.28 -15.82
CA LYS A 89 3.09 -2.73 -17.01
C LYS A 89 3.81 -3.80 -17.83
N PHE A 90 4.61 -4.64 -17.18
CA PHE A 90 5.54 -5.55 -17.86
C PHE A 90 5.22 -7.03 -17.69
N LYS A 91 4.42 -7.43 -16.70
CA LYS A 91 4.07 -8.84 -16.46
C LYS A 91 2.65 -9.19 -16.89
N GLY A 92 1.91 -8.24 -17.46
CA GLY A 92 0.54 -8.45 -17.96
C GLY A 92 -0.51 -8.59 -16.87
N TRP A 93 -0.17 -8.24 -15.62
CA TRP A 93 -1.14 -8.28 -14.53
C TRP A 93 -2.21 -7.20 -14.69
N ARG A 94 -3.29 -7.39 -13.95
CA ARG A 94 -4.39 -6.43 -13.79
C ARG A 94 -4.90 -6.53 -12.36
N GLY A 95 -5.67 -5.56 -11.90
CA GLY A 95 -6.16 -5.62 -10.54
C GLY A 95 -7.21 -4.60 -10.18
N VAL A 96 -7.46 -4.52 -8.88
CA VAL A 96 -8.25 -3.49 -8.23
C VAL A 96 -7.36 -2.73 -7.28
N ILE A 97 -7.38 -1.40 -7.35
CA ILE A 97 -6.63 -0.51 -6.49
C ILE A 97 -7.63 0.36 -5.74
N VAL A 98 -7.49 0.44 -4.43
CA VAL A 98 -8.36 1.22 -3.57
C VAL A 98 -7.53 2.38 -3.00
N GLU A 99 -7.95 3.60 -3.32
CA GLU A 99 -7.28 4.83 -2.90
C GLU A 99 -8.32 5.86 -2.43
N PRO A 100 -8.41 6.15 -1.13
CA PRO A 100 -9.46 7.02 -0.59
C PRO A 100 -9.38 8.47 -1.07
N LEU A 101 -8.17 8.98 -1.33
CA LEU A 101 -7.95 10.41 -1.56
C LEU A 101 -8.20 10.83 -3.02
N PRO A 102 -8.40 12.14 -3.29
CA PRO A 102 -8.59 12.65 -4.66
C PRO A 102 -7.45 12.34 -5.65
N ILE A 103 -6.26 12.00 -5.13
CA ILE A 103 -5.11 11.55 -5.93
C ILE A 103 -5.37 10.23 -6.68
N SER A 104 -6.39 9.46 -6.28
CA SER A 104 -6.91 8.31 -7.04
C SER A 104 -7.18 8.62 -8.52
N SER A 105 -7.52 9.87 -8.87
CA SER A 105 -7.66 10.32 -10.26
C SER A 105 -6.35 10.27 -11.05
N LEU A 106 -5.20 10.48 -10.41
CA LEU A 106 -3.88 10.29 -10.99
C LEU A 106 -3.53 8.79 -11.05
N CYS A 107 -3.89 8.01 -10.03
CA CYS A 107 -3.79 6.55 -10.06
C CYS A 107 -4.52 5.96 -11.29
N GLN A 108 -5.76 6.38 -11.55
CA GLN A 108 -6.53 5.98 -12.75
C GLN A 108 -5.83 6.35 -14.08
N ARG A 109 -5.04 7.42 -14.09
CA ARG A 109 -4.24 7.78 -15.27
C ARG A 109 -3.06 6.84 -15.45
N ASN A 110 -2.38 6.49 -14.36
CA ASN A 110 -1.21 5.61 -14.39
C ASN A 110 -1.56 4.12 -14.55
N ARG A 111 -2.73 3.67 -14.07
CA ARG A 111 -3.14 2.25 -13.92
C ARG A 111 -4.20 1.82 -14.94
N LYS A 112 -3.92 1.97 -16.23
CA LYS A 112 -4.89 1.77 -17.32
C LYS A 112 -5.47 0.37 -17.46
N LYS A 113 -4.84 -0.66 -16.91
CA LYS A 113 -5.35 -2.04 -16.99
C LYS A 113 -6.07 -2.49 -15.71
N SER A 114 -6.13 -1.63 -14.70
CA SER A 114 -6.71 -1.92 -13.40
C SER A 114 -7.89 -0.99 -13.10
N VAL A 115 -8.80 -1.47 -12.27
CA VAL A 115 -9.89 -0.63 -11.74
C VAL A 115 -9.34 0.11 -10.53
N VAL A 116 -9.61 1.41 -10.45
CA VAL A 116 -9.29 2.20 -9.26
C VAL A 116 -10.58 2.67 -8.60
N VAL A 117 -10.74 2.33 -7.33
CA VAL A 117 -11.91 2.67 -6.52
C VAL A 117 -11.52 3.75 -5.52
N GLN A 118 -12.21 4.88 -5.58
CA GLN A 118 -12.00 5.97 -4.62
C GLN A 118 -12.82 5.73 -3.35
N SER A 119 -12.25 4.97 -2.42
CA SER A 119 -12.84 4.59 -1.13
C SER A 119 -11.74 4.24 -0.14
N ALA A 120 -12.03 4.30 1.15
CA ALA A 120 -11.25 3.62 2.16
C ALA A 120 -11.72 2.16 2.30
N CYS A 121 -10.81 1.29 2.72
CA CYS A 121 -11.12 -0.08 3.12
C CYS A 121 -11.30 -0.17 4.64
N VAL A 122 -12.36 -0.84 5.09
CA VAL A 122 -12.69 -1.02 6.51
C VAL A 122 -13.06 -2.48 6.82
N GLY A 123 -13.09 -2.83 8.10
CA GLY A 123 -13.52 -4.14 8.59
C GLY A 123 -15.02 -4.38 8.41
N PHE A 124 -15.45 -5.65 8.49
CA PHE A 124 -16.87 -6.00 8.38
C PHE A 124 -17.75 -5.38 9.48
N ASP A 125 -17.18 -5.07 10.63
CA ASP A 125 -17.85 -4.49 11.79
C ASP A 125 -17.89 -2.95 11.77
N TYR A 126 -17.30 -2.30 10.76
CA TYR A 126 -17.33 -0.86 10.64
C TYR A 126 -18.76 -0.37 10.34
N PRO A 127 -19.35 0.51 11.17
CA PRO A 127 -20.78 0.79 11.13
C PRO A 127 -21.18 1.88 10.13
N GLU A 128 -20.23 2.72 9.70
CA GLU A 128 -20.51 3.93 8.91
C GLU A 128 -20.23 3.72 7.41
N SER A 129 -20.88 4.53 6.57
CA SER A 129 -20.64 4.54 5.12
C SER A 129 -19.48 5.44 4.69
N THR A 130 -18.90 6.17 5.64
CA THR A 130 -17.78 7.12 5.42
C THR A 130 -16.83 7.09 6.59
N ILE A 131 -15.57 7.47 6.36
CA ILE A 131 -14.52 7.54 7.37
C ILE A 131 -13.68 8.81 7.21
N SER A 132 -13.20 9.37 8.32
CA SER A 132 -12.28 10.52 8.29
C SER A 132 -10.85 10.07 8.04
N PHE A 133 -10.14 10.81 7.20
CA PHE A 133 -8.72 10.66 6.89
C PHE A 133 -7.98 11.95 7.17
N ILE A 134 -6.70 11.84 7.48
CA ILE A 134 -5.75 12.94 7.42
C ILE A 134 -4.97 12.82 6.11
N ASP A 135 -5.21 13.73 5.18
CA ASP A 135 -4.53 13.84 3.89
C ASP A 135 -3.13 14.42 4.09
N CYS A 136 -2.13 13.55 4.06
CA CYS A 136 -0.70 13.85 4.08
C CYS A 136 0.01 13.16 2.88
N ASN A 137 -0.65 13.07 1.72
CA ASN A 137 -0.14 12.39 0.53
C ASN A 137 0.34 10.95 0.82
N PHE A 138 1.61 10.62 0.59
CA PHE A 138 2.18 9.27 0.85
C PHE A 138 2.15 8.85 2.32
N MET A 139 1.83 9.74 3.25
CA MET A 139 1.77 9.46 4.69
C MET A 139 0.35 9.63 5.24
N SER A 140 -0.65 9.47 4.39
CA SER A 140 -2.06 9.66 4.77
C SER A 140 -2.57 8.48 5.58
N PHE A 141 -3.38 8.75 6.60
CA PHE A 141 -3.87 7.72 7.51
C PHE A 141 -5.32 7.99 7.93
N VAL A 142 -5.99 6.94 8.40
CA VAL A 142 -7.33 7.03 9.00
C VAL A 142 -7.27 7.88 10.26
N LYS A 143 -8.14 8.89 10.38
CA LYS A 143 -8.19 9.73 11.58
C LYS A 143 -8.53 8.85 12.80
N ASP A 144 -7.87 9.16 13.93
CA ASP A 144 -8.01 8.44 15.21
C ASP A 144 -7.50 6.99 15.20
N SER A 145 -6.90 6.48 14.11
CA SER A 145 -6.25 5.16 14.10
C SER A 145 -4.86 5.16 14.74
N ILE A 146 -4.27 6.34 14.93
CA ILE A 146 -2.93 6.53 15.53
C ILE A 146 -3.03 7.47 16.72
N GLU A 147 -2.55 7.00 17.87
CA GLU A 147 -2.45 7.82 19.08
C GLU A 147 -1.44 8.96 18.90
N ASN A 148 -1.76 10.16 19.41
CA ASN A 148 -0.88 11.34 19.36
C ASN A 148 -0.36 11.67 17.94
N SER A 149 -1.26 11.65 16.95
CA SER A 149 -0.95 11.85 15.53
C SER A 149 -0.38 13.23 15.16
N SER A 150 -0.28 14.19 16.09
CA SER A 150 0.27 15.53 15.83
C SER A 150 1.72 15.50 15.32
N GLU A 151 2.55 14.58 15.82
CA GLU A 151 3.93 14.44 15.34
C GLU A 151 3.98 13.88 13.92
N LEU A 152 3.10 12.93 13.59
CA LEU A 152 2.99 12.37 12.23
C LEU A 152 2.47 13.39 11.24
N ILE A 153 1.47 14.19 11.63
CA ILE A 153 0.95 15.30 10.82
C ILE A 153 2.10 16.24 10.47
N LYS A 154 2.85 16.71 11.48
CA LYS A 154 3.97 17.62 11.26
C LYS A 154 5.05 17.01 10.37
N LEU A 155 5.37 15.73 10.59
CA LEU A 155 6.33 15.01 9.74
C LEU A 155 5.83 14.91 8.30
N GLY A 156 4.54 14.65 8.09
CA GLY A 156 3.89 14.63 6.78
C GLY A 156 3.96 15.99 6.09
N GLU A 157 3.62 17.06 6.79
CA GLU A 157 3.71 18.43 6.28
C GLU A 157 5.13 18.80 5.84
N ASP A 158 6.12 18.53 6.70
CA ASP A 158 7.53 18.80 6.43
C ASP A 158 8.06 17.94 5.27
N SER A 159 7.72 16.65 5.24
CA SER A 159 8.25 15.69 4.26
C SER A 159 7.59 15.83 2.88
N GLN A 160 6.30 16.17 2.84
CA GLN A 160 5.51 16.29 1.62
C GLN A 160 5.43 17.74 1.12
N ASN A 161 5.91 18.71 1.91
CA ASN A 161 5.85 20.14 1.63
C ASN A 161 4.40 20.57 1.31
N MET A 162 3.47 20.22 2.20
CA MET A 162 2.04 20.51 2.10
C MET A 162 1.48 20.84 3.47
N VAL A 163 0.23 21.29 3.51
CA VAL A 163 -0.54 21.38 4.75
C VAL A 163 -1.46 20.17 4.79
N CYS A 164 -1.35 19.38 5.86
CA CYS A 164 -2.24 18.23 6.01
C CYS A 164 -3.64 18.70 6.38
N ARG A 165 -4.66 17.95 5.95
CA ARG A 165 -6.05 18.33 6.18
C ARG A 165 -6.91 17.10 6.43
N GLU A 166 -7.96 17.30 7.21
CA GLU A 166 -8.99 16.29 7.36
C GLU A 166 -9.87 16.23 6.11
N ILE A 167 -10.20 15.02 5.68
CA ILE A 167 -11.13 14.73 4.59
C ILE A 167 -12.00 13.54 4.97
N ILE A 168 -13.29 13.60 4.65
CA ILE A 168 -14.22 12.49 4.81
C ILE A 168 -14.34 11.79 3.45
N VAL A 169 -14.18 10.47 3.45
CA VAL A 169 -14.19 9.65 2.23
C VAL A 169 -15.19 8.49 2.38
N PRO A 170 -15.72 7.93 1.28
CA PRO A 170 -16.50 6.71 1.33
C PRO A 170 -15.72 5.56 1.99
N ALA A 171 -16.42 4.71 2.73
CA ALA A 171 -15.88 3.52 3.35
C ALA A 171 -16.56 2.27 2.80
N LYS A 172 -15.77 1.25 2.48
CA LYS A 172 -16.24 -0.05 1.98
C LYS A 172 -15.37 -1.17 2.54
N THR A 173 -15.90 -2.38 2.65
CA THR A 173 -15.06 -3.55 2.91
C THR A 173 -14.34 -3.96 1.64
N VAL A 174 -13.12 -4.49 1.76
CA VAL A 174 -12.40 -4.99 0.57
C VAL A 174 -13.17 -6.12 -0.12
N GLN A 175 -13.89 -6.94 0.66
CA GLN A 175 -14.78 -7.96 0.12
C GLN A 175 -15.90 -7.37 -0.76
N SER A 176 -16.57 -6.30 -0.31
CA SER A 176 -17.63 -5.65 -1.11
C SER A 176 -17.09 -5.09 -2.42
N ILE A 177 -15.89 -4.49 -2.39
CA ILE A 177 -15.21 -3.98 -3.58
C ILE A 177 -14.91 -5.12 -4.56
N ILE A 178 -14.41 -6.26 -4.05
CA ILE A 178 -14.13 -7.46 -4.84
C ILE A 178 -15.42 -8.00 -5.49
N ASP A 179 -16.51 -8.10 -4.73
CA ASP A 179 -17.80 -8.62 -5.20
C ASP A 179 -18.44 -7.73 -6.29
N GLU A 180 -18.23 -6.40 -6.21
CA GLU A 180 -18.65 -5.44 -7.24
C GLU A 180 -17.87 -5.59 -8.57
N GLN A 181 -16.68 -6.21 -8.53
CA GLN A 181 -15.81 -6.29 -9.70
C GLN A 181 -16.10 -7.52 -10.58
N THR A 182 -16.75 -7.28 -11.72
CA THR A 182 -16.99 -8.31 -12.75
C THR A 182 -15.72 -8.95 -13.33
N ILE A 183 -14.57 -8.31 -13.16
CA ILE A 183 -13.28 -8.86 -13.59
C ILE A 183 -12.83 -10.01 -12.70
N ILE A 184 -13.25 -10.07 -11.42
CA ILE A 184 -12.89 -11.14 -10.49
C ILE A 184 -13.87 -12.31 -10.63
N SER A 185 -15.16 -12.04 -10.82
CA SER A 185 -16.22 -13.05 -10.93
C SER A 185 -16.10 -14.02 -12.12
N LYS A 186 -15.16 -13.81 -13.04
CA LYS A 186 -14.81 -14.75 -14.14
C LYS A 186 -13.84 -15.86 -13.73
N GLY A 187 -13.78 -16.22 -12.45
CA GLY A 187 -12.90 -17.28 -11.92
C GLY A 187 -11.44 -16.88 -11.80
N ASN A 188 -11.13 -15.59 -11.70
CA ASN A 188 -9.76 -15.15 -11.43
C ASN A 188 -9.47 -15.29 -9.93
N THR A 189 -8.44 -16.04 -9.59
CA THR A 189 -7.88 -16.08 -8.23
C THR A 189 -7.12 -14.79 -7.96
N ILE A 190 -7.22 -14.26 -6.75
CA ILE A 190 -6.35 -13.16 -6.32
C ILE A 190 -4.95 -13.74 -6.08
N ASP A 191 -3.97 -13.29 -6.82
CA ASP A 191 -2.59 -13.77 -6.72
C ASP A 191 -1.80 -12.99 -5.67
N LEU A 192 -2.02 -11.68 -5.59
CA LEU A 192 -1.35 -10.79 -4.65
C LEU A 192 -2.36 -9.82 -4.04
N PHE A 193 -2.41 -9.77 -2.73
CA PHE A 193 -3.07 -8.71 -2.00
C PHE A 193 -2.01 -7.78 -1.41
N VAL A 194 -2.13 -6.47 -1.61
CA VAL A 194 -1.22 -5.46 -1.07
C VAL A 194 -1.99 -4.53 -0.14
N ALA A 195 -1.45 -4.26 1.05
CA ALA A 195 -1.94 -3.19 1.91
C ALA A 195 -0.76 -2.34 2.40
N ASP A 196 -0.79 -1.06 2.04
CA ASP A 196 0.11 -0.02 2.52
C ASP A 196 -0.79 1.16 2.90
N VAL A 197 -1.25 1.16 4.15
CA VAL A 197 -2.33 2.05 4.62
C VAL A 197 -2.01 2.68 5.97
N GLU A 198 -0.70 2.82 6.25
CA GLU A 198 -0.15 3.55 7.39
C GLU A 198 -0.77 3.11 8.73
N GLY A 199 -0.94 1.79 8.88
CA GLY A 199 -1.36 1.19 10.13
C GLY A 199 -2.82 0.75 10.18
N TYR A 200 -3.54 0.68 9.08
CA TYR A 200 -4.93 0.19 9.06
C TYR A 200 -5.07 -1.23 8.48
N GLU A 201 -3.96 -1.97 8.35
CA GLU A 201 -3.90 -3.23 7.60
C GLU A 201 -4.78 -4.32 8.23
N LEU A 202 -4.74 -4.48 9.56
CA LEU A 202 -5.53 -5.52 10.25
C LEU A 202 -7.04 -5.30 10.05
N GLN A 203 -7.51 -4.05 10.15
CA GLN A 203 -8.90 -3.70 9.92
C GLN A 203 -9.33 -3.99 8.48
N ILE A 204 -8.46 -3.75 7.50
CA ILE A 204 -8.71 -4.11 6.11
C ILE A 204 -8.82 -5.63 5.94
N LEU A 205 -7.92 -6.40 6.58
CA LEU A 205 -7.95 -7.86 6.55
C LEU A 205 -9.24 -8.41 7.20
N GLN A 206 -9.74 -7.76 8.25
CA GLN A 206 -11.03 -8.05 8.87
C GLN A 206 -12.24 -7.71 7.97
N GLY A 207 -12.03 -7.05 6.83
CA GLY A 207 -13.04 -6.80 5.80
C GLY A 207 -12.97 -7.76 4.61
N LEU A 208 -12.18 -8.84 4.69
CA LEU A 208 -12.01 -9.85 3.66
C LEU A 208 -12.65 -11.19 4.08
N ASP A 209 -13.46 -11.79 3.20
CA ASP A 209 -14.01 -13.12 3.43
C ASP A 209 -13.04 -14.18 2.86
N PHE A 210 -12.18 -14.72 3.73
CA PHE A 210 -11.17 -15.72 3.37
C PHE A 210 -11.76 -17.04 2.82
N SER A 211 -13.05 -17.30 3.03
CA SER A 211 -13.73 -18.48 2.47
C SER A 211 -14.09 -18.29 0.99
N LYS A 212 -14.33 -17.04 0.58
CA LYS A 212 -14.63 -16.66 -0.82
C LYS A 212 -13.37 -16.28 -1.57
N ASN A 213 -12.51 -15.50 -0.93
CA ASN A 213 -11.33 -14.89 -1.53
C ASN A 213 -10.12 -15.15 -0.64
N SER A 214 -9.24 -16.03 -1.10
CA SER A 214 -8.00 -16.36 -0.41
C SER A 214 -6.81 -16.04 -1.32
N PRO A 215 -6.22 -14.84 -1.24
CA PRO A 215 -5.05 -14.46 -2.03
C PRO A 215 -3.90 -15.45 -1.89
N SER A 216 -3.11 -15.70 -2.94
CA SER A 216 -1.93 -16.57 -2.79
C SER A 216 -0.85 -15.92 -1.91
N PHE A 217 -0.72 -14.60 -2.01
CA PHE A 217 0.24 -13.80 -1.24
C PHE A 217 -0.43 -12.56 -0.64
N PHE A 218 0.03 -12.16 0.54
CA PHE A 218 -0.18 -10.82 1.09
C PHE A 218 1.16 -10.10 1.19
N LEU A 219 1.25 -8.87 0.68
CA LEU A 219 2.35 -7.94 0.93
C LEU A 219 1.80 -6.79 1.78
N LEU A 220 2.22 -6.73 3.03
CA LEU A 220 1.66 -5.80 4.03
C LEU A 220 2.75 -4.88 4.55
N GLU A 221 2.50 -3.57 4.56
CA GLU A 221 3.33 -2.62 5.29
C GLU A 221 2.99 -2.68 6.78
N ILE A 222 3.96 -3.00 7.63
CA ILE A 222 3.74 -3.22 9.06
C ILE A 222 4.77 -2.42 9.85
N GLN A 223 4.28 -1.49 10.68
CA GLN A 223 5.11 -0.43 11.25
C GLN A 223 5.98 -0.90 12.44
N ASN A 224 5.60 -1.98 13.12
CA ASN A 224 6.34 -2.51 14.27
C ASN A 224 6.07 -4.00 14.53
N SER A 225 6.87 -4.59 15.43
CA SER A 225 6.80 -6.02 15.76
C SER A 225 5.50 -6.46 16.43
N GLU A 226 4.86 -5.57 17.21
CA GLU A 226 3.58 -5.87 17.86
C GLU A 226 2.47 -6.07 16.81
N ARG A 227 2.38 -5.16 15.84
CA ARG A 227 1.47 -5.28 14.70
C ARG A 227 1.78 -6.50 13.84
N LEU A 228 3.06 -6.80 13.62
CA LEU A 228 3.46 -8.01 12.90
C LEU A 228 2.96 -9.27 13.60
N GLN A 229 3.08 -9.32 14.92
CA GLN A 229 2.55 -10.43 15.72
C GLN A 229 1.03 -10.52 15.59
N MET A 230 0.30 -9.42 15.80
CA MET A 230 -1.17 -9.40 15.70
C MET A 230 -1.67 -9.87 14.32
N ILE A 231 -1.06 -9.39 13.24
CA ILE A 231 -1.42 -9.77 11.87
C ILE A 231 -1.06 -11.24 11.61
N SER A 232 0.11 -11.70 12.08
CA SER A 232 0.50 -13.10 11.92
C SER A 232 -0.46 -14.05 12.65
N GLU A 233 -0.86 -13.70 13.87
CA GLU A 233 -1.85 -14.45 14.64
C GLU A 233 -3.23 -14.45 13.98
N PHE A 234 -3.65 -13.32 13.41
CA PHE A 234 -4.89 -13.21 12.65
C PHE A 234 -4.88 -14.07 11.37
N LEU A 235 -3.77 -14.11 10.65
CA LEU A 235 -3.63 -14.82 9.39
C LEU A 235 -3.41 -16.34 9.56
N LEU A 236 -2.90 -16.79 10.72
CA LEU A 236 -2.56 -18.19 10.98
C LEU A 236 -3.75 -19.17 10.82
N PRO A 237 -4.96 -18.91 11.38
CA PRO A 237 -6.13 -19.77 11.17
C PRO A 237 -6.56 -19.89 9.70
N HIS A 238 -6.19 -18.90 8.87
CA HIS A 238 -6.46 -18.88 7.44
C HIS A 238 -5.36 -19.57 6.60
N LYS A 239 -4.40 -20.23 7.26
CA LYS A 239 -3.26 -20.97 6.65
C LYS A 239 -2.32 -20.08 5.87
N TYR A 240 -1.91 -18.98 6.48
CA TYR A 240 -0.87 -18.11 5.96
C TYR A 240 0.31 -18.08 6.91
N SER A 241 1.51 -18.13 6.36
CA SER A 241 2.76 -17.99 7.10
C SER A 241 3.64 -16.89 6.51
N LEU A 242 4.44 -16.27 7.37
CA LEU A 242 5.40 -15.24 6.99
C LEU A 242 6.51 -15.86 6.13
N LEU A 243 6.63 -15.42 4.89
CA LEU A 243 7.63 -15.89 3.94
C LEU A 243 8.93 -15.07 4.02
N GLY A 244 8.83 -13.78 4.34
CA GLY A 244 9.98 -12.92 4.57
C GLY A 244 9.67 -11.43 4.51
N GLU A 245 10.73 -10.63 4.70
CA GLU A 245 10.71 -9.17 4.61
C GLU A 245 11.21 -8.74 3.22
N ILE A 246 10.43 -7.93 2.51
CA ILE A 246 10.69 -7.46 1.15
C ILE A 246 11.37 -6.07 1.15
N GLY A 247 11.08 -5.27 2.17
CA GLY A 247 11.61 -3.93 2.45
C GLY A 247 11.47 -3.65 3.96
N GLU A 248 12.01 -2.53 4.45
CA GLU A 248 12.17 -2.23 5.90
C GLU A 248 10.89 -2.38 6.74
N LYS A 249 9.71 -2.31 6.11
CA LYS A 249 8.40 -2.54 6.74
C LYS A 249 7.47 -3.43 5.92
N ASP A 250 7.94 -3.98 4.81
CA ASP A 250 7.09 -4.73 3.89
C ASP A 250 7.24 -6.24 4.14
N TYR A 251 6.19 -6.87 4.64
CA TYR A 251 6.20 -8.30 4.97
C TYR A 251 5.36 -9.09 3.97
N LEU A 252 5.96 -10.16 3.43
CA LEU A 252 5.30 -11.06 2.50
C LEU A 252 4.83 -12.31 3.25
N PHE A 253 3.53 -12.57 3.21
CA PHE A 253 2.90 -13.79 3.67
C PHE A 253 2.47 -14.63 2.48
N MET A 254 2.47 -15.95 2.64
CA MET A 254 2.09 -16.91 1.62
C MET A 254 1.07 -17.89 2.17
N LYS A 255 0.09 -18.26 1.34
CA LYS A 255 -0.86 -19.32 1.64
C LYS A 255 -0.17 -20.69 1.60
N GLU A 256 -0.39 -21.51 2.61
CA GLU A 256 0.09 -22.90 2.70
C GLU A 256 -0.72 -23.90 1.85
#